data_AF-A0A968GMC1-F1
#
_entry.id   AF-A0A968GMC1-F1
#
_cell.length_a   1.000
_cell.length_b   1.000
_cell.length_c   1.000
_cell.angle_alpha   90.00
_cell.angle_beta   90.00
_cell.angle_gamma   90.00
#
_symmetry.space_group_name_H-M   'P 1'
#
loop_
_entity.id
_entity.type
_entity.pdbx_description
1 polymer ?
#
loop_
_entity_poly.entity_id
_entity_poly.type
_entity_poly.pdbx_seq_one_letter_code
_entity_poly.pdbx_strand_id
1 'polypeptide(L)'
;MKDLEKRFRRVIGGMQGNEALVPSLGDAAAGELFSWGEATAKHIVDETDGMEDAAAEEHMAPRLRALRVMMRAVGRWVGEAKTLDLDARQALWNRAGEQARVLFGDSFELPSMEMALAQLPPDADAVRVIAWLKDFIEEKSSRG
;
A
#
# COMPACT_ATOMS: atom_id res chain seq x y z
N MET A 1 -15.04 -20.31 -3.21
CA MET A 1 -15.57 -19.25 -2.30
C MET A 1 -15.14 -19.41 -0.84
N LYS A 2 -15.36 -20.57 -0.17
CA LYS A 2 -14.90 -20.77 1.23
C LYS A 2 -13.38 -20.73 1.39
N ASP A 3 -12.63 -21.18 0.40
CA ASP A 3 -11.15 -21.19 0.45
C ASP A 3 -10.56 -19.79 0.29
N LEU A 4 -11.12 -18.95 -0.58
CA LEU A 4 -10.73 -17.54 -0.71
C LEU A 4 -10.96 -16.76 0.59
N GLU A 5 -12.11 -16.98 1.24
CA GLU A 5 -12.42 -16.33 2.51
C GLU A 5 -11.44 -16.75 3.62
N LYS A 6 -11.09 -18.04 3.68
CA LYS A 6 -10.07 -18.56 4.60
C LYS A 6 -8.69 -17.97 4.33
N ARG A 7 -8.28 -17.89 3.05
CA ARG A 7 -7.01 -17.26 2.64
C ARG A 7 -7.00 -15.78 3.04
N PHE A 8 -8.06 -15.03 2.74
CA PHE A 8 -8.18 -13.62 3.10
C PHE A 8 -8.06 -13.39 4.60
N ARG A 9 -8.79 -14.15 5.43
CA ARG A 9 -8.68 -14.04 6.90
C ARG A 9 -7.26 -14.29 7.41
N ARG A 10 -6.54 -15.27 6.84
CA ARG A 10 -5.14 -15.54 7.18
C ARG A 10 -4.24 -14.35 6.84
N VAL A 11 -4.44 -13.76 5.66
CA VAL A 11 -3.69 -12.60 5.19
C VAL A 11 -3.91 -11.39 6.11
N ILE A 12 -5.16 -11.06 6.40
CA ILE A 12 -5.51 -9.92 7.27
C ILE A 12 -5.00 -10.14 8.70
N GLY A 13 -5.19 -11.34 9.26
CA GLY A 13 -4.65 -11.67 10.59
C GLY A 13 -3.13 -11.51 10.67
N GLY A 14 -2.40 -11.86 9.61
CA GLY A 14 -0.94 -11.65 9.52
C GLY A 14 -0.53 -10.19 9.29
N MET A 15 -1.39 -9.36 8.70
CA MET A 15 -1.16 -7.92 8.56
C MET A 15 -1.41 -7.17 9.88
N GLN A 16 -2.46 -7.53 10.62
CA GLN A 16 -2.83 -6.94 11.91
C GLN A 16 -1.86 -7.35 13.03
N GLY A 17 -1.48 -8.64 13.11
CA GLY A 17 -0.56 -9.12 14.16
C GLY A 17 0.87 -8.57 14.08
N ASN A 18 1.23 -7.87 12.99
CA ASN A 18 2.48 -7.14 12.85
C ASN A 18 2.25 -5.64 13.11
N GLU A 19 1.81 -5.34 14.34
CA GLU A 19 1.15 -4.13 14.88
C GLU A 19 1.91 -2.79 14.78
N ALA A 20 3.01 -2.69 14.04
CA ALA A 20 3.75 -1.43 13.86
C ALA A 20 3.77 -1.00 12.38
N LEU A 21 2.66 -1.17 11.65
CA LEU A 21 2.59 -0.72 10.26
C LEU A 21 2.76 0.80 10.17
N VAL A 22 2.19 1.58 11.10
CA VAL A 22 2.28 3.04 11.03
C VAL A 22 2.18 3.78 12.38
N PRO A 23 3.15 3.62 13.29
CA PRO A 23 3.10 4.24 14.62
C PRO A 23 3.07 5.78 14.62
N SER A 24 3.40 6.41 13.48
CA SER A 24 3.45 7.86 13.30
C SER A 24 2.19 8.47 12.66
N LEU A 25 1.19 7.67 12.30
CA LEU A 25 -0.10 8.18 11.81
C LEU A 25 -1.11 8.34 12.95
N GLY A 26 -1.93 9.38 12.88
CA GLY A 26 -3.16 9.45 13.68
C GLY A 26 -4.18 8.41 13.23
N ASP A 27 -5.07 8.01 14.14
CA ASP A 27 -6.02 6.90 13.96
C ASP A 27 -6.80 6.95 12.65
N ALA A 28 -7.29 8.13 12.25
CA ALA A 28 -8.04 8.30 11.00
C ALA A 28 -7.20 7.96 9.76
N ALA A 29 -5.95 8.42 9.71
CA ALA A 29 -5.05 8.16 8.60
C ALA A 29 -4.55 6.72 8.59
N ALA A 30 -4.28 6.15 9.77
CA ALA A 30 -3.96 4.74 9.91
C ALA A 30 -5.12 3.85 9.42
N GLY A 31 -6.37 4.21 9.77
CA GLY A 31 -7.58 3.52 9.33
C GLY A 31 -7.78 3.57 7.82
N GLU A 32 -7.55 4.73 7.17
CA GLU A 32 -7.66 4.87 5.72
C GLU A 32 -6.61 4.01 4.99
N LEU A 33 -5.34 4.10 5.42
CA LEU A 33 -4.25 3.31 4.85
C LEU A 33 -4.50 1.81 5.04
N PHE A 34 -4.99 1.42 6.21
CA PHE A 34 -5.31 0.02 6.49
C PHE A 34 -6.47 -0.48 5.62
N SER A 35 -7.55 0.28 5.50
CA SER A 35 -8.71 -0.06 4.66
C SER A 35 -8.30 -0.24 3.19
N TRP A 36 -7.43 0.62 2.68
CA TRP A 36 -6.86 0.47 1.33
C TRP A 36 -5.98 -0.78 1.21
N GLY A 37 -5.17 -1.06 2.24
CA GLY A 37 -4.39 -2.29 2.33
C GLY A 37 -5.28 -3.55 2.31
N GLU A 38 -6.39 -3.57 3.04
CA GLU A 38 -7.34 -4.67 3.05
C GLU A 38 -7.98 -4.90 1.68
N ALA A 39 -8.42 -3.82 1.02
CA ALA A 39 -8.99 -3.89 -0.32
C ALA A 39 -7.97 -4.46 -1.35
N THR A 40 -6.73 -4.00 -1.28
CA THR A 40 -5.65 -4.48 -2.15
C THR A 40 -5.30 -5.96 -1.86
N ALA A 41 -5.22 -6.34 -0.58
CA ALA A 41 -5.00 -7.73 -0.18
C ALA A 41 -6.14 -8.64 -0.63
N LYS A 42 -7.38 -8.15 -0.58
CA LYS A 42 -8.54 -8.88 -1.09
C LYS A 42 -8.43 -9.14 -2.58
N HIS A 43 -8.04 -8.13 -3.37
CA HIS A 43 -7.82 -8.30 -4.80
C HIS A 43 -6.76 -9.36 -5.11
N ILE A 44 -5.62 -9.31 -4.42
CA ILE A 44 -4.54 -10.31 -4.54
C ILE A 44 -5.05 -11.73 -4.23
N VAL A 45 -5.90 -11.89 -3.22
CA VAL A 45 -6.49 -13.19 -2.86
C VAL A 45 -7.47 -13.65 -3.93
N ASP A 46 -8.34 -12.76 -4.41
CA ASP A 46 -9.35 -13.06 -5.42
C ASP A 46 -8.72 -13.52 -6.75
N GLU A 47 -7.55 -13.00 -7.12
CA GLU A 47 -6.77 -13.47 -8.27
C GLU A 47 -6.30 -14.94 -8.17
N THR A 48 -6.30 -15.53 -6.97
CA THR A 48 -5.92 -16.94 -6.76
C THR A 48 -7.09 -17.92 -6.84
N ASP A 49 -8.26 -17.46 -7.30
CA ASP A 49 -9.40 -18.35 -7.47
C ASP A 49 -9.07 -19.48 -8.46
N GLY A 50 -9.41 -20.71 -8.08
CA GLY A 50 -9.06 -21.92 -8.82
C GLY A 50 -7.60 -22.37 -8.73
N MET A 51 -6.71 -21.64 -8.03
CA MET A 51 -5.35 -22.11 -7.76
C MET A 51 -5.31 -23.10 -6.59
N GLU A 52 -4.51 -24.15 -6.73
CA GLU A 52 -4.11 -25.02 -5.62
C GLU A 52 -3.38 -24.24 -4.53
N ASP A 53 -3.48 -24.67 -3.27
CA ASP A 53 -3.00 -23.89 -2.12
C ASP A 53 -1.52 -23.49 -2.19
N ALA A 54 -0.65 -24.38 -2.68
CA ALA A 54 0.78 -24.10 -2.83
C ALA A 54 1.05 -23.03 -3.90
N ALA A 55 0.38 -23.13 -5.05
CA ALA A 55 0.49 -22.16 -6.14
C ALA A 55 -0.10 -20.80 -5.76
N ALA A 56 -1.22 -20.80 -5.05
CA ALA A 56 -1.82 -19.59 -4.51
C ALA A 56 -0.87 -18.87 -3.54
N GLU A 57 -0.22 -19.60 -2.63
CA GLU A 57 0.73 -19.00 -1.70
C GLU A 57 1.97 -18.45 -2.43
N GLU A 58 2.49 -19.17 -3.42
CA GLU A 58 3.60 -18.70 -4.27
C GLU A 58 3.26 -17.42 -5.03
N HIS A 59 2.02 -17.30 -5.54
CA HIS A 59 1.51 -16.10 -6.20
C HIS A 59 1.32 -14.92 -5.23
N MET A 60 0.72 -15.17 -4.06
CA MET A 60 0.36 -14.12 -3.11
C MET A 60 1.55 -13.60 -2.29
N ALA A 61 2.44 -14.47 -1.84
CA ALA A 61 3.50 -14.13 -0.89
C ALA A 61 4.36 -12.91 -1.29
N PRO A 62 4.89 -12.80 -2.52
CA PRO A 62 5.68 -11.64 -2.92
C PRO A 62 4.85 -10.35 -2.93
N ARG A 63 3.60 -10.41 -3.39
CA ARG A 63 2.70 -9.24 -3.48
C ARG A 63 2.23 -8.77 -2.11
N LEU A 64 1.84 -9.69 -1.22
CA LEU A 64 1.50 -9.35 0.16
C LEU A 64 2.69 -8.77 0.93
N ARG A 65 3.91 -9.24 0.65
CA ARG A 65 5.13 -8.62 1.18
C ARG A 65 5.29 -7.20 0.65
N ALA A 66 5.16 -7.00 -0.66
CA ALA A 66 5.26 -5.68 -1.28
C ALA A 66 4.22 -4.70 -0.72
N LEU A 67 2.97 -5.14 -0.57
CA LEU A 67 1.89 -4.36 0.04
C LEU A 67 2.25 -3.87 1.43
N ARG A 68 2.72 -4.76 2.31
CA ARG A 68 3.14 -4.38 3.67
C ARG A 68 4.29 -3.36 3.66
N VAL A 69 5.27 -3.54 2.78
CA VAL A 69 6.41 -2.62 2.68
C VAL A 69 5.98 -1.27 2.11
N MET A 70 5.09 -1.25 1.11
CA MET A 70 4.51 -0.05 0.53
C MET A 70 3.73 0.73 1.59
N MET A 71 2.82 0.07 2.32
CA MET A 71 2.02 0.71 3.38
C MET A 71 2.92 1.33 4.46
N ARG A 72 3.98 0.65 4.89
CA ARG A 72 4.95 1.22 5.83
C ARG A 72 5.67 2.43 5.26
N ALA A 73 6.10 2.37 4.01
CA ALA A 73 6.82 3.46 3.36
C ALA A 73 5.93 4.71 3.23
N VAL A 74 4.71 4.54 2.71
CA VAL A 74 3.69 5.60 2.62
C VAL A 74 3.35 6.13 4.00
N GLY A 75 3.06 5.23 4.93
CA GLY A 75 2.68 5.59 6.28
C GLY A 75 3.72 6.46 7.00
N ARG A 76 5.00 6.10 6.88
CA ARG A 76 6.10 6.93 7.39
C ARG A 76 6.30 8.22 6.60
N TRP A 77 6.19 8.17 5.27
CA TRP A 77 6.34 9.34 4.41
C TRP A 77 5.33 10.44 4.77
N VAL A 78 4.10 10.02 5.12
CA VAL A 78 3.02 10.90 5.55
C VAL A 78 3.12 11.27 7.04
N GLY A 79 3.24 10.27 7.92
CA GLY A 79 3.21 10.47 9.39
C GLY A 79 4.43 11.19 9.96
N GLU A 80 5.59 11.03 9.32
CA GLU A 80 6.85 11.65 9.75
C GLU A 80 7.25 12.83 8.85
N ALA A 81 6.32 13.39 8.06
CA ALA A 81 6.60 14.44 7.07
C ALA A 81 7.24 15.72 7.67
N LYS A 82 6.99 15.99 8.96
CA LYS A 82 7.54 17.15 9.70
C LYS A 82 8.90 16.87 10.34
N THR A 83 9.28 15.61 10.48
CA THR A 83 10.49 15.18 11.20
C THR A 83 11.56 14.61 10.28
N LEU A 84 11.18 14.10 9.11
CA LEU A 84 12.11 13.63 8.09
C LEU A 84 12.58 14.78 7.19
N ASP A 85 13.86 14.76 6.85
CA ASP A 85 14.41 15.59 5.79
C ASP A 85 13.94 15.13 4.40
N LEU A 86 14.24 15.94 3.38
CA LEU A 86 13.80 15.67 2.01
C LEU A 86 14.41 14.36 1.45
N ASP A 87 15.65 14.03 1.80
CA ASP A 87 16.33 12.83 1.31
C ASP A 87 15.70 11.55 1.88
N ALA A 88 15.40 11.54 3.18
CA ALA A 88 14.71 10.43 3.83
C ALA A 88 13.28 10.28 3.29
N ARG A 89 12.58 11.39 3.03
CA ARG A 89 11.26 11.36 2.37
C ARG A 89 11.36 10.81 0.95
N GLN A 90 12.34 11.23 0.17
CA GLN A 90 12.57 10.73 -1.19
C GLN A 90 12.87 9.22 -1.18
N ALA A 91 13.66 8.73 -0.22
CA ALA A 91 13.95 7.31 -0.08
C ALA A 91 12.69 6.48 0.24
N LEU A 92 11.81 6.98 1.11
CA LEU A 92 10.52 6.32 1.38
C LEU A 92 9.61 6.33 0.15
N TRP A 93 9.58 7.43 -0.60
CA TRP A 93 8.80 7.54 -1.83
C TRP A 93 9.28 6.56 -2.91
N ASN A 94 10.58 6.50 -3.14
CA ASN A 94 11.19 5.54 -4.07
C ASN A 94 10.88 4.10 -3.68
N ARG A 95 11.01 3.79 -2.38
CA ARG A 95 10.67 2.48 -1.85
C ARG A 95 9.19 2.12 -2.07
N ALA A 96 8.27 3.08 -1.88
CA ALA A 96 6.86 2.86 -2.18
C ALA A 96 6.66 2.55 -3.67
N GLY A 97 7.33 3.28 -4.56
CA GLY A 97 7.27 3.06 -6.02
C GLY A 97 7.80 1.69 -6.45
N GLU A 98 8.92 1.24 -5.87
CA GLU A 98 9.46 -0.10 -6.11
C GLU A 98 8.47 -1.19 -5.73
N GLN A 99 7.78 -1.05 -4.59
CA GLN A 99 6.77 -2.03 -4.18
C GLN A 99 5.49 -1.93 -5.01
N ALA A 100 5.12 -0.73 -5.46
CA ALA A 100 3.98 -0.55 -6.36
C ALA A 100 4.18 -1.31 -7.68
N ARG A 101 5.41 -1.35 -8.22
CA ARG A 101 5.74 -2.17 -9.40
C ARG A 101 5.51 -3.67 -9.16
N VAL A 102 5.86 -4.17 -7.98
CA VAL A 102 5.58 -5.57 -7.63
C VAL A 102 4.08 -5.86 -7.53
N LEU A 103 3.27 -4.87 -7.12
CA LEU A 103 1.84 -5.02 -6.92
C LEU A 103 1.02 -4.89 -8.21
N PHE A 104 1.39 -3.92 -9.04
CA PHE A 104 0.59 -3.44 -10.17
C PHE A 104 1.29 -3.64 -11.53
N GLY A 105 2.49 -4.22 -11.54
CA GLY A 105 3.27 -4.53 -12.74
C GLY A 105 4.48 -3.62 -12.95
N ASP A 106 5.49 -4.11 -13.68
CA ASP A 106 6.77 -3.43 -13.87
C ASP A 106 6.65 -2.07 -14.58
N SER A 107 5.59 -1.87 -15.37
CA SER A 107 5.28 -0.61 -16.05
C SER A 107 4.61 0.43 -15.15
N PHE A 108 4.23 0.05 -13.92
CA PHE A 108 3.61 0.98 -12.97
C PHE A 108 4.65 1.96 -12.43
N GLU A 109 4.31 3.25 -12.46
CA GLU A 109 5.17 4.30 -11.92
C GLU A 109 4.36 5.27 -11.06
N LEU A 110 4.85 5.50 -9.84
CA LEU A 110 4.43 6.65 -9.04
C LEU A 110 4.93 7.94 -9.69
N PRO A 111 4.23 9.07 -9.52
CA PRO A 111 4.76 10.35 -9.97
C PRO A 111 6.02 10.67 -9.18
N SER A 112 6.84 11.61 -9.66
CA SER A 112 7.96 12.09 -8.86
C SER A 112 7.46 12.66 -7.52
N MET A 113 8.28 12.61 -6.48
CA MET A 113 7.90 13.15 -5.18
C MET A 113 7.55 14.64 -5.27
N GLU A 114 8.28 15.39 -6.10
CA GLU A 114 7.99 16.80 -6.40
C GLU A 114 6.59 16.97 -7.02
N MET A 115 6.23 16.17 -8.02
CA MET A 115 4.90 16.21 -8.63
C MET A 115 3.79 15.81 -7.65
N ALA A 116 4.07 14.85 -6.75
CA ALA A 116 3.12 14.47 -5.70
C ALA A 116 2.90 15.65 -4.73
N LEU A 117 3.99 16.26 -4.24
CA LEU A 117 3.91 17.41 -3.33
C LEU A 117 3.25 18.63 -3.97
N ALA A 118 3.44 18.86 -5.28
CA ALA A 118 2.81 19.96 -6.00
C ALA A 118 1.30 19.78 -6.23
N GLN A 119 0.80 18.54 -6.24
CA GLN A 119 -0.62 18.22 -6.41
C GLN A 119 -1.39 18.18 -5.08
N LEU A 120 -0.68 18.03 -3.97
CA LEU A 120 -1.27 18.02 -2.64
C LEU A 120 -1.51 19.45 -2.15
N PRO A 121 -2.65 19.73 -1.48
CA PRO A 121 -2.84 20.97 -0.76
C PRO A 121 -1.69 21.24 0.22
N PRO A 122 -1.24 22.51 0.39
CA PRO A 122 -0.12 22.85 1.27
C PRO A 122 -0.39 22.50 2.75
N ASP A 123 -1.65 22.33 3.14
CA ASP A 123 -2.14 21.95 4.46
C ASP A 123 -2.78 20.56 4.48
N ALA A 124 -2.53 19.73 3.46
CA ALA A 124 -3.08 18.39 3.39
C ALA A 124 -2.69 17.57 4.63
N ASP A 125 -3.71 17.13 5.37
CA ASP A 125 -3.51 16.17 6.44
C ASP A 125 -3.19 14.78 5.88
N ALA A 126 -2.78 13.89 6.78
CA ALA A 126 -2.38 12.54 6.41
C ALA A 126 -3.48 11.74 5.70
N VAL A 127 -4.74 11.95 6.08
CA VAL A 127 -5.89 11.26 5.49
C VAL A 127 -6.04 11.66 4.02
N ARG A 128 -5.99 12.97 3.73
CA ARG A 128 -6.08 13.49 2.36
C ARG A 128 -4.94 13.00 1.48
N VAL A 129 -3.72 12.94 2.02
CA VAL A 129 -2.55 12.46 1.29
C VAL A 129 -2.71 10.98 0.92
N ILE A 130 -3.17 10.15 1.86
CA ILE A 130 -3.42 8.72 1.61
C ILE A 130 -4.55 8.53 0.60
N ALA A 131 -5.66 9.27 0.74
CA ALA A 131 -6.78 9.20 -0.20
C ALA A 131 -6.36 9.59 -1.63
N TRP A 132 -5.62 10.69 -1.79
CA TRP A 132 -5.08 11.09 -3.08
C TRP A 132 -4.17 10.03 -3.69
N LEU A 133 -3.29 9.41 -2.88
CA LEU A 133 -2.39 8.36 -3.36
C LEU A 133 -3.16 7.12 -3.82
N LYS A 134 -4.18 6.72 -3.07
CA LYS A 134 -5.08 5.63 -3.43
C LYS A 134 -5.76 5.92 -4.77
N ASP A 135 -6.38 7.08 -4.93
CA ASP A 135 -7.07 7.47 -6.17
C ASP A 135 -6.10 7.47 -7.35
N PHE A 136 -4.90 8.02 -7.19
CA PHE A 136 -3.86 8.00 -8.23
C PHE A 136 -3.52 6.57 -8.66
N ILE A 137 -3.30 5.67 -7.69
CA ILE A 137 -2.92 4.29 -7.96
C ILE A 137 -4.06 3.54 -8.66
N GLU A 138 -5.30 3.69 -8.18
CA GLU A 138 -6.48 3.03 -8.75
C GLU A 138 -6.77 3.52 -10.18
N GLU A 139 -6.62 4.82 -10.46
CA GLU A 139 -6.76 5.35 -11.81
C GLU A 139 -5.69 4.81 -12.78
N LYS A 140 -4.46 4.64 -12.29
CA LYS A 140 -3.33 4.15 -13.10
C LYS A 140 -3.39 2.65 -13.33
N SER A 141 -3.75 1.86 -12.31
CA SER A 141 -3.89 0.41 -12.44
C SER A 141 -5.08 0.01 -13.31
N SER A 142 -6.13 0.83 -13.38
CA SER A 142 -7.29 0.59 -14.25
C SER A 142 -7.03 0.87 -15.74
N ARG A 143 -5.91 1.51 -16.09
CA ARG A 143 -5.57 1.91 -17.47
C ARG A 143 -4.43 1.08 -18.09
N GLY A 144 -3.78 0.21 -17.32
CA GLY A 144 -2.75 -0.72 -17.77
C GLY A 144 -3.32 -2.10 -18.03
#